data_AF-A0A8J2Z108-F1
#
_entry.id   AF-A0A8J2Z108-F1
#
_cell.length_a   1.000
_cell.length_b   1.000
_cell.length_c   1.000
_cell.angle_alpha   90.00
_cell.angle_beta   90.00
_cell.angle_gamma   90.00
#
_symmetry.space_group_name_H-M   'P 1'
#
loop_
_entity.id
_entity.type
_entity.pdbx_description
1 polymer ?
#
loop_
_entity_poly.entity_id
_entity_poly.type
_entity_poly.pdbx_seq_one_letter_code
_entity_poly.pdbx_strand_id
1 'polypeptide(L)'
;MSFPEPDITPLNEPYWSGLKDGRLMFQHCEGCGHNWLPAREACPSCLAPRPTWQASAGWATVVSWVVYHTAYSDAFKDRVPYDVTCVALDEGPRLLTNVIGSEAGRKLCIGSRVTLAIQYEGETALARFRLAEPA
;
A
#
# COMPACT_ATOMS: atom_id res chain seq x y z
N MET A 1 0.09 18.27 -16.53
CA MET A 1 -0.68 17.01 -16.38
C MET A 1 -0.91 16.78 -14.90
N SER A 2 -2.12 16.43 -14.49
CA SER A 2 -2.45 16.08 -13.11
C SER A 2 -1.88 14.71 -12.73
N PHE A 3 -1.78 14.44 -11.43
CA PHE A 3 -1.41 13.12 -10.92
C PHE A 3 -2.45 12.07 -11.38
N PRO A 4 -2.04 10.84 -11.74
CA PRO A 4 -2.99 9.82 -12.17
C PRO A 4 -3.95 9.45 -11.03
N GLU A 5 -5.24 9.49 -11.32
CA GLU A 5 -6.28 9.10 -10.38
C GLU A 5 -6.49 7.58 -10.40
N PRO A 6 -6.82 6.98 -9.25
CA PRO A 6 -7.14 5.55 -9.21
C PRO A 6 -8.47 5.25 -9.88
N ASP A 7 -8.54 4.10 -10.55
CA ASP A 7 -9.81 3.53 -11.02
C ASP A 7 -10.55 2.86 -9.84
N ILE A 8 -11.58 3.53 -9.33
CA ILE A 8 -12.38 3.07 -8.19
C ILE A 8 -13.62 2.33 -8.73
N THR A 9 -13.73 1.06 -8.38
CA THR A 9 -14.82 0.16 -8.75
C THR A 9 -15.55 -0.32 -7.49
N PRO A 10 -16.78 -0.84 -7.60
CA PRO A 10 -17.47 -1.43 -6.44
C PRO A 10 -16.66 -2.53 -5.74
N LEU A 11 -15.80 -3.24 -6.47
CA LEU A 11 -14.95 -4.29 -5.91
C LEU A 11 -13.85 -3.74 -4.99
N ASN A 12 -13.24 -2.60 -5.33
CA ASN A 12 -12.14 -2.02 -4.56
C ASN A 12 -12.55 -0.80 -3.71
N GLU A 13 -13.82 -0.40 -3.75
CA GLU A 13 -14.36 0.72 -2.99
C GLU A 13 -14.03 0.64 -1.48
N PRO A 14 -14.16 -0.52 -0.78
CA PRO A 14 -13.83 -0.59 0.65
C PRO A 14 -12.37 -0.28 0.97
N TYR A 15 -11.43 -0.52 0.04
CA TYR A 15 -10.04 -0.10 0.18
C TYR A 15 -9.94 1.42 0.18
N TRP A 16 -10.53 2.07 -0.82
CA TRP A 16 -10.42 3.52 -1.01
C TRP A 16 -11.20 4.33 0.04
N SER A 17 -12.42 3.90 0.41
CA SER A 17 -13.19 4.52 1.49
C SER A 17 -12.50 4.32 2.84
N GLY A 18 -11.94 3.14 3.08
CA GLY A 18 -11.10 2.87 4.24
C GLY A 18 -9.94 3.87 4.37
N LEU A 19 -9.21 4.12 3.27
CA LEU A 19 -8.08 5.06 3.30
C LEU A 19 -8.53 6.50 3.63
N LYS A 20 -9.69 6.93 3.11
CA LYS A 20 -10.29 8.23 3.46
C LYS A 20 -10.64 8.31 4.95
N ASP A 21 -11.02 7.18 5.56
CA ASP A 21 -11.31 7.05 6.99
C ASP A 21 -10.05 6.82 7.86
N GLY A 22 -8.85 6.88 7.29
CA GLY A 22 -7.61 6.65 8.03
C GLY A 22 -7.22 5.18 8.21
N ARG A 23 -7.86 4.24 7.49
CA ARG A 23 -7.71 2.79 7.67
C ARG A 23 -7.24 2.11 6.39
N LEU A 24 -6.23 1.24 6.48
CA LEU A 24 -5.88 0.36 5.36
C LEU A 24 -6.71 -0.92 5.43
N MET A 25 -7.53 -1.17 4.43
CA MET A 25 -8.38 -2.37 4.36
C MET A 25 -7.77 -3.43 3.43
N PHE A 26 -7.97 -4.71 3.73
CA PHE A 26 -7.60 -5.83 2.86
C PHE A 26 -8.72 -6.88 2.82
N GLN A 27 -8.68 -7.77 1.82
CA GLN A 27 -9.65 -8.86 1.72
C GLN A 27 -9.20 -10.09 2.51
N HIS A 28 -10.17 -10.73 3.16
CA HIS A 28 -10.02 -11.94 3.95
C HIS A 28 -10.94 -13.04 3.42
N CYS A 29 -10.48 -14.29 3.48
CA CYS A 29 -11.29 -15.46 3.16
C CYS A 29 -11.72 -16.18 4.43
N GLU A 30 -13.03 -16.16 4.72
CA GLU A 30 -13.63 -16.91 5.84
C GLU A 30 -13.45 -18.43 5.73
N GLY A 31 -13.19 -18.96 4.51
CA GLY A 31 -13.06 -20.39 4.27
C GLY A 31 -11.66 -20.96 4.56
N CYS A 32 -10.59 -20.21 4.26
CA CYS A 32 -9.21 -20.68 4.42
C CYS A 32 -8.30 -19.74 5.22
N GLY A 33 -8.81 -18.58 5.66
CA GLY A 33 -8.08 -17.59 6.44
C GLY A 33 -7.07 -16.74 5.63
N HIS A 34 -6.98 -16.93 4.31
CA HIS A 34 -6.03 -16.18 3.50
C HIS A 34 -6.37 -14.68 3.43
N ASN A 35 -5.35 -13.83 3.55
CA ASN A 35 -5.45 -12.37 3.44
C ASN A 35 -4.70 -11.88 2.20
N TRP A 36 -5.29 -10.97 1.43
CA TRP A 36 -4.64 -10.46 0.24
C TRP A 36 -5.00 -9.03 -0.14
N LEU A 37 -4.12 -8.47 -0.97
CA LEU A 37 -4.28 -7.28 -1.79
C LEU A 37 -3.62 -7.56 -3.16
N PRO A 38 -4.02 -6.88 -4.25
CA PRO A 38 -5.21 -6.02 -4.36
C PRO A 38 -6.52 -6.83 -4.37
N ALA A 39 -7.66 -6.13 -4.37
CA ALA A 39 -8.99 -6.74 -4.34
C ALA A 39 -9.25 -7.70 -5.52
N ARG A 40 -9.98 -8.80 -5.24
CA ARG A 40 -10.39 -9.87 -6.16
C ARG A 40 -11.80 -10.34 -5.79
N GLU A 41 -12.53 -10.90 -6.75
CA GLU A 41 -13.90 -11.41 -6.54
C GLU A 41 -13.95 -12.74 -5.75
N ALA A 42 -12.84 -13.50 -5.79
CA ALA A 42 -12.69 -14.78 -5.12
C ALA A 42 -11.31 -14.90 -4.49
N CYS A 43 -11.20 -15.77 -3.48
CA CYS A 43 -9.95 -16.03 -2.78
C CYS A 43 -8.87 -16.56 -3.76
N PRO A 44 -7.69 -15.94 -3.85
CA PRO A 44 -6.61 -16.41 -4.73
C PRO A 44 -5.97 -17.73 -4.26
N SER A 45 -6.26 -18.18 -3.04
CA SER A 45 -5.71 -19.43 -2.49
C SER A 45 -6.64 -20.63 -2.67
N CYS A 46 -7.94 -20.49 -2.40
CA CYS A 46 -8.89 -21.61 -2.41
C CYS A 46 -10.11 -21.42 -3.32
N LEU A 47 -10.19 -20.28 -4.04
CA LEU A 47 -11.30 -19.91 -4.94
C LEU A 47 -12.67 -19.75 -4.28
N ALA A 48 -12.74 -19.73 -2.93
CA ALA A 48 -13.98 -19.41 -2.24
C ALA A 48 -14.50 -18.02 -2.65
N PRO A 49 -15.79 -17.88 -2.96
CA PRO A 49 -16.39 -16.60 -3.37
C PRO A 49 -16.66 -15.70 -2.16
N ARG A 50 -17.04 -14.44 -2.43
CA ARG A 50 -17.52 -13.47 -1.43
C ARG A 50 -16.49 -13.23 -0.30
N PRO A 51 -15.32 -12.66 -0.61
CA PRO A 51 -14.37 -12.24 0.41
C PRO A 51 -14.97 -11.19 1.34
N THR A 52 -14.57 -11.21 2.60
CA THR A 52 -14.86 -10.16 3.58
C THR A 52 -13.72 -9.15 3.60
N TRP A 53 -13.94 -7.99 4.23
CA TRP A 53 -12.92 -6.95 4.37
C TRP A 53 -12.54 -6.77 5.84
N GLN A 54 -11.24 -6.66 6.10
CA GLN A 54 -10.68 -6.42 7.43
C GLN A 54 -9.75 -5.21 7.41
N ALA A 55 -9.64 -4.52 8.55
CA ALA A 55 -8.72 -3.41 8.73
C ALA A 55 -7.35 -3.92 9.20
N SER A 56 -6.29 -3.45 8.57
CA SER A 56 -4.92 -3.67 9.05
C SER A 56 -4.65 -2.83 10.30
N ALA A 57 -3.86 -3.39 11.21
CA ALA A 57 -3.26 -2.67 12.33
C ALA A 57 -2.25 -1.60 11.85
N GLY A 58 -1.91 -1.58 10.56
CA GLY A 58 -1.06 -0.59 9.93
C GLY A 58 0.44 -0.89 10.05
N TRP A 59 0.81 -2.06 10.55
CA TRP A 59 2.20 -2.46 10.71
C TRP A 59 2.68 -3.33 9.53
N ALA A 60 3.89 -3.04 9.03
CA ALA A 60 4.46 -3.77 7.91
C ALA A 60 5.98 -3.82 7.93
N THR A 61 6.53 -4.73 7.13
CA THR A 61 7.97 -4.93 6.94
C THR A 61 8.36 -4.66 5.49
N VAL A 62 9.46 -3.94 5.27
CA VAL A 62 10.02 -3.71 3.93
C VAL A 62 10.56 -5.03 3.36
N VAL A 63 10.03 -5.43 2.20
CA VAL A 63 10.46 -6.63 1.46
C VAL A 63 11.54 -6.28 0.43
N SER A 64 11.30 -5.23 -0.36
CA SER A 64 12.21 -4.74 -1.39
C SER A 64 11.78 -3.35 -1.86
N TRP A 65 12.64 -2.64 -2.60
CA TRP A 65 12.29 -1.36 -3.23
C TRP A 65 13.09 -1.13 -4.50
N VAL A 66 12.61 -0.20 -5.31
CA VAL A 66 13.35 0.42 -6.43
C VAL A 66 13.33 1.92 -6.27
N VAL A 67 14.32 2.61 -6.86
CA VAL A 67 14.38 4.08 -6.85
C VAL A 67 14.27 4.58 -8.28
N TYR A 68 13.25 5.38 -8.55
CA TYR A 68 13.05 6.02 -9.84
C TYR A 68 13.87 7.31 -9.89
N HIS A 69 14.84 7.35 -10.80
CA HIS A 69 15.65 8.54 -11.09
C HIS A 69 15.18 9.30 -12.35
N THR A 70 14.21 8.75 -13.07
CA THR A 70 13.68 9.33 -14.32
C THR A 70 12.17 9.46 -14.21
N ALA A 71 11.66 10.65 -14.55
CA ALA A 71 10.22 10.91 -14.60
C ALA A 71 9.68 10.48 -15.97
N TYR A 72 8.78 9.49 -15.97
CA TYR A 72 8.11 8.99 -17.19
C TYR A 72 6.81 9.74 -17.51
N SER A 73 6.37 10.63 -16.63
CA SER A 73 5.29 11.58 -16.91
C SER A 73 5.57 12.92 -16.22
N ASP A 74 4.96 13.99 -16.74
CA ASP A 74 5.16 15.35 -16.22
C ASP A 74 4.78 15.49 -14.75
N ALA A 75 3.81 14.70 -14.27
CA ALA A 75 3.36 14.72 -12.87
C ALA A 75 4.45 14.30 -11.86
N PHE A 76 5.54 13.65 -12.31
CA PHE A 76 6.63 13.19 -11.46
C PHE A 76 7.95 13.94 -11.65
N LYS A 77 8.01 14.95 -12.54
CA LYS A 77 9.26 15.68 -12.85
C LYS A 77 9.94 16.26 -11.61
N ASP A 78 9.15 16.83 -10.70
CA ASP A 78 9.66 17.47 -9.48
C ASP A 78 9.76 16.50 -8.28
N ARG A 79 9.55 15.20 -8.52
CA ARG A 79 9.48 14.17 -7.46
C ARG A 79 10.62 13.16 -7.51
N VAL A 80 11.43 13.18 -8.57
CA VAL A 80 12.60 12.30 -8.66
C VAL A 80 13.77 12.86 -7.83
N PRO A 81 14.54 11.99 -7.15
CA PRO A 81 14.32 10.56 -7.01
C PRO A 81 13.23 10.21 -5.97
N TYR A 82 12.48 9.13 -6.22
CA TYR A 82 11.51 8.58 -5.25
C TYR A 82 11.59 7.04 -5.20
N ASP A 83 11.28 6.46 -4.05
CA ASP A 83 11.20 5.00 -3.89
C ASP A 83 9.83 4.47 -4.30
N VAL A 84 9.80 3.27 -4.86
CA VAL A 84 8.61 2.41 -4.89
C VAL A 84 8.96 1.15 -4.12
N THR A 85 8.31 0.99 -2.98
CA THR A 85 8.63 -0.01 -1.97
C THR A 85 7.53 -1.06 -1.90
N CYS A 86 7.93 -2.34 -1.88
CA CYS A 86 7.06 -3.44 -1.52
C CYS A 86 7.15 -3.68 -0.01
N VAL A 87 6.02 -3.54 0.68
CA VAL A 87 5.88 -3.87 2.11
C VAL A 87 4.99 -5.10 2.28
N ALA A 88 5.30 -5.93 3.26
CA ALA A 88 4.43 -7.00 3.72
C ALA A 88 3.77 -6.58 5.03
N LEU A 89 2.45 -6.47 5.04
CA LEU A 89 1.68 -6.24 6.25
C LEU A 89 1.82 -7.42 7.20
N ASP A 90 1.74 -7.19 8.51
CA ASP A 90 1.82 -8.26 9.52
C ASP A 90 0.67 -9.27 9.36
N GLU A 91 -0.47 -8.85 8.79
CA GLU A 91 -1.60 -9.73 8.50
C GLU A 91 -1.39 -10.62 7.26
N GLY A 92 -0.30 -10.41 6.50
CA GLY A 92 0.08 -11.23 5.35
C GLY A 92 0.06 -10.54 3.97
N PRO A 93 -0.87 -9.63 3.63
CA PRO A 93 -0.90 -8.99 2.32
C PRO A 93 0.38 -8.22 2.00
N ARG A 94 0.72 -8.12 0.71
CA ARG A 94 1.79 -7.23 0.23
C ARG A 94 1.20 -6.04 -0.51
N LEU A 95 1.85 -4.89 -0.37
CA LEU A 95 1.44 -3.62 -0.98
C LEU A 95 2.65 -2.92 -1.61
N LEU A 96 2.45 -2.36 -2.80
CA LEU A 96 3.38 -1.42 -3.40
C LEU A 96 3.01 0.00 -2.97
N THR A 97 4.00 0.74 -2.45
CA THR A 97 3.79 2.03 -1.78
C THR A 97 5.07 2.87 -1.83
N ASN A 98 5.08 4.03 -1.15
CA ASN A 98 6.28 4.81 -0.87
C ASN A 98 6.53 4.84 0.64
N VAL A 99 7.80 4.92 1.03
CA VAL A 99 8.18 5.12 2.44
C VAL A 99 8.60 6.57 2.66
N ILE A 100 7.80 7.30 3.44
CA ILE A 100 8.05 8.67 3.86
C ILE A 100 9.31 8.70 4.73
N GLY A 101 10.20 9.64 4.43
CA GLY A 101 11.47 9.80 5.16
C GLY A 101 12.55 8.79 4.76
N SER A 102 12.33 7.97 3.73
CA SER A 102 13.33 7.03 3.19
C SER A 102 14.54 7.71 2.54
N GLU A 103 14.40 8.99 2.19
CA GLU A 103 15.33 9.72 1.33
C GLU A 103 15.59 9.02 -0.01
N ALA A 104 14.51 8.71 -0.73
CA ALA A 104 14.55 7.95 -1.97
C ALA A 104 15.25 6.61 -1.79
N GLY A 105 14.84 5.87 -0.75
CA GLY A 105 15.33 4.52 -0.47
C GLY A 105 16.67 4.44 0.27
N ARG A 106 17.41 5.54 0.47
CA ARG A 106 18.73 5.51 1.13
C ARG A 106 18.70 5.00 2.57
N LYS A 107 17.61 5.24 3.30
CA LYS A 107 17.42 4.77 4.68
C LYS A 107 16.68 3.44 4.77
N LEU A 108 16.27 2.83 3.65
CA LEU A 108 15.58 1.55 3.66
C LEU A 108 16.57 0.42 3.81
N CYS A 109 16.17 -0.59 4.59
CA CYS A 109 16.79 -1.89 4.62
C CYS A 109 15.71 -2.96 4.44
N ILE A 110 16.07 -4.09 3.85
CA ILE A 110 15.19 -5.26 3.86
C ILE A 110 14.98 -5.66 5.33
N GLY A 111 13.73 -5.87 5.74
CA GLY A 111 13.39 -6.15 7.12
C GLY A 111 13.08 -4.91 7.97
N SER A 112 13.27 -3.68 7.46
CA SER A 112 12.87 -2.47 8.19
C SER A 112 11.40 -2.49 8.55
N ARG A 113 11.10 -2.13 9.80
CA ARG A 113 9.73 -1.97 10.29
C ARG A 113 9.18 -0.62 9.88
N VAL A 114 7.93 -0.62 9.45
CA VAL A 114 7.23 0.57 9.00
C VAL A 114 5.78 0.58 9.49
N THR A 115 5.23 1.78 9.64
CA THR A 115 3.84 2.00 10.05
C THR A 115 3.07 2.78 9.00
N LEU A 116 1.79 2.47 8.83
CA LEU A 116 0.86 3.14 7.94
C LEU A 116 0.84 4.64 8.21
N ALA A 117 0.89 5.41 7.14
CA ALA A 117 0.72 6.84 7.12
C ALA A 117 -0.14 7.19 5.92
N ILE A 118 -1.37 7.64 6.17
CA ILE A 118 -2.23 8.16 5.12
C ILE A 118 -1.68 9.51 4.66
N GLN A 119 -1.41 9.64 3.37
CA GLN A 119 -1.07 10.90 2.73
C GLN A 119 -2.03 11.18 1.57
N TYR A 120 -2.27 12.46 1.31
CA TYR A 120 -3.16 12.90 0.24
C TYR A 120 -2.36 13.38 -0.95
N GLU A 121 -2.80 13.00 -2.13
CA GLU A 121 -2.40 13.58 -3.42
C GLU A 121 -3.65 14.22 -4.02
N GLY A 122 -3.75 15.56 -3.92
CA GLY A 122 -5.03 16.24 -4.14
C GLY A 122 -6.08 15.75 -3.13
N GLU A 123 -7.19 15.22 -3.64
CA GLU A 123 -8.28 14.64 -2.82
C GLU A 123 -8.14 13.13 -2.60
N THR A 124 -7.12 12.49 -3.19
CA THR A 124 -6.94 11.04 -3.11
C THR A 124 -6.11 10.66 -1.90
N ALA A 125 -6.69 9.90 -0.97
CA ALA A 125 -5.98 9.29 0.14
C ALA A 125 -5.16 8.07 -0.33
N LEU A 126 -3.88 8.03 0.01
CA LEU A 126 -2.95 6.95 -0.33
C LEU A 126 -2.37 6.31 0.93
N ALA A 127 -2.31 4.98 0.94
CA ALA A 127 -1.54 4.23 1.93
C ALA A 127 -0.05 4.38 1.63
N ARG A 128 0.63 5.25 2.39
CA ARG A 128 2.09 5.31 2.49
C ARG A 128 2.54 4.74 3.83
N PHE A 129 3.84 4.61 3.99
CA PHE A 129 4.42 4.08 5.23
C PHE A 129 5.52 5.01 5.73
N ARG A 130 5.77 5.03 7.04
CA ARG A 130 6.93 5.68 7.66
C ARG A 130 7.82 4.61 8.27
N LEU A 131 9.14 4.84 8.22
CA LEU A 131 10.07 4.07 9.04
C LEU A 131 9.66 4.17 10.51
N ALA A 132 9.50 3.02 11.16
CA ALA A 132 9.35 2.98 12.61
C ALA A 132 10.71 3.33 13.23
N GLU A 133 10.71 4.12 14.29
CA GLU A 133 11.94 4.33 15.07
C GLU A 133 12.40 2.98 15.64
N PRO A 134 13.72 2.71 15.66
CA PRO A 134 14.23 1.55 16.37
C PRO A 134 13.83 1.65 17.84
N ALA A 135 13.29 0.56 18.38
CA ALA A 135 13.00 0.42 19.80
C ALA A 135 14.28 0.48 20.65
#